data_AF-A0A844NWT6-F1
#
_entry.id   AF-A0A844NWT6-F1
#
_cell.length_a   1.000
_cell.length_b   1.000
_cell.length_c   1.000
_cell.angle_alpha   90.00
_cell.angle_beta   90.00
_cell.angle_gamma   90.00
#
_symmetry.space_group_name_H-M   'P 1'
#
loop_
_entity.id
_entity.type
_entity.pdbx_description
1 polymer ?
#
loop_
_entity_poly.entity_id
_entity_poly.type
_entity_poly.pdbx_seq_one_letter_code
_entity_poly.pdbx_strand_id
1 'polypeptide(L)'
;VGMNLSRLFTVLGRQAGYDGVLSVGRVQTPTLKLVVDRDREITAFKSVPFWAIDVSLSASGQPFSAQWVPPDGCTDDAGRCLQQPIAQQAAQQIRAAGAAQVLSVETERVREGPPLLFDLGTLQEVCSKQLGLDVQEALEIAQALYETHKATTYPRSDSGYLPESMFAEVPTVLDSLLKTDPSLRPIMGQLDRSQRSRAWNDGKVTAHHGIIPT
;
A
#
# COMPACT_ATOMS: atom_id res chain seq x y z
N VAL A 1 -26.18 19.94 0.80
CA VAL A 1 -26.03 18.67 1.57
C VAL A 1 -25.59 18.93 3.00
N GLY A 2 -24.38 19.46 3.24
CA GLY A 2 -23.83 19.52 4.60
C GLY A 2 -24.62 20.40 5.59
N MET A 3 -24.95 21.64 5.21
CA MET A 3 -25.68 22.57 6.09
C MET A 3 -27.06 22.04 6.52
N ASN A 4 -27.89 21.62 5.55
CA ASN A 4 -29.26 21.18 5.82
C ASN A 4 -29.29 19.87 6.62
N LEU A 5 -28.47 18.89 6.25
CA LEU A 5 -28.45 17.61 6.96
C LEU A 5 -27.84 17.73 8.35
N SER A 6 -26.77 18.52 8.53
CA SER A 6 -26.21 18.74 9.86
C SER A 6 -27.25 19.37 10.80
N ARG A 7 -28.03 20.35 10.32
CA ARG A 7 -29.11 20.95 11.11
C ARG A 7 -30.18 19.94 11.47
N LEU A 8 -30.67 19.17 10.49
CA LEU A 8 -31.68 18.13 10.71
C LEU A 8 -31.21 17.10 11.76
N PHE A 9 -30.04 16.49 11.56
CA PHE A 9 -29.53 15.46 12.46
C PHE A 9 -29.21 16.03 13.85
N THR A 10 -28.69 17.26 13.95
CA THR A 10 -28.47 17.91 15.25
C THR A 10 -29.77 18.13 16.02
N VAL A 11 -30.85 18.57 15.34
CA VAL A 11 -32.17 18.72 15.98
C VAL A 11 -32.72 17.37 16.45
N LEU A 12 -32.62 16.32 15.62
CA LEU A 12 -33.03 14.97 16.00
C LEU A 12 -32.20 14.44 17.19
N GLY A 13 -30.89 14.68 17.19
CA GLY A 13 -30.01 14.33 18.31
C GLY A 13 -30.40 15.01 19.61
N ARG A 14 -30.68 16.33 19.57
CA ARG A 14 -31.14 17.09 20.74
C ARG A 14 -32.48 16.60 21.28
N GLN A 15 -33.42 16.24 20.40
CA GLN A 15 -34.69 15.61 20.80
C GLN A 15 -34.46 14.27 21.51
N ALA A 16 -33.38 13.56 21.19
CA ALA A 16 -32.97 12.32 21.83
C ALA A 16 -32.01 12.52 23.03
N GLY A 17 -31.76 13.77 23.47
CA GLY A 17 -30.92 14.08 24.63
C GLY A 17 -29.42 14.27 24.33
N TYR A 18 -29.02 14.39 23.06
CA TYR A 18 -27.64 14.71 22.68
C TYR A 18 -27.45 16.23 22.50
N ASP A 19 -26.60 16.83 23.33
CA ASP A 19 -26.37 18.29 23.32
C ASP A 19 -25.32 18.77 22.31
N GLY A 20 -24.61 17.85 21.66
CA GLY A 20 -23.58 18.16 20.66
C GLY A 20 -24.12 18.45 19.26
N VAL A 21 -23.20 18.59 18.31
CA VAL A 21 -23.50 18.76 16.88
C VAL A 21 -23.31 17.43 16.16
N LEU A 22 -24.30 17.03 15.37
CA LEU A 22 -24.19 15.88 14.46
C LEU A 22 -23.92 16.41 13.05
N SER A 23 -22.64 16.56 12.71
CA SER A 23 -22.21 17.06 11.41
C SER A 23 -22.40 16.00 10.32
N VAL A 24 -22.93 16.44 9.18
CA VAL A 24 -23.13 15.62 7.99
C VAL A 24 -22.47 16.32 6.81
N GLY A 25 -21.72 15.58 5.99
CA GLY A 25 -21.07 16.15 4.82
C GLY A 25 -20.67 15.09 3.80
N ARG A 26 -20.52 15.53 2.54
CA ARG A 26 -20.19 14.64 1.41
C ARG A 26 -18.83 13.94 1.50
N VAL A 27 -17.94 14.41 2.37
CA VAL A 27 -16.60 13.82 2.60
C VAL A 27 -16.54 13.20 3.99
N GLN A 28 -16.74 14.00 5.04
CA GLN A 28 -16.65 13.51 6.44
C GLN A 28 -17.57 12.31 6.74
N THR A 29 -18.79 12.28 6.19
CA THR A 29 -19.75 11.22 6.50
C THR A 29 -19.40 9.91 5.78
N PRO A 30 -19.05 9.89 4.48
CA PRO A 30 -18.45 8.70 3.88
C PRO A 30 -17.17 8.22 4.56
N THR A 31 -16.27 9.12 4.98
CA THR A 31 -15.07 8.74 5.74
C THR A 31 -15.42 8.06 7.07
N LEU A 32 -16.36 8.63 7.83
CA LEU A 32 -16.88 8.00 9.05
C LEU A 32 -17.52 6.64 8.76
N LYS A 33 -18.26 6.51 7.65
CA LYS A 33 -18.87 5.24 7.24
C LYS A 33 -17.82 4.15 7.01
N LEU A 34 -16.68 4.46 6.40
CA LEU A 34 -15.60 3.47 6.21
C LEU A 34 -15.13 2.87 7.54
N VAL A 35 -14.97 3.71 8.57
CA VAL A 35 -14.56 3.27 9.91
C VAL A 35 -15.67 2.44 10.56
N VAL A 36 -16.91 2.94 10.54
CA VAL A 36 -18.07 2.24 11.15
C VAL A 36 -18.34 0.90 10.48
N ASP A 37 -18.25 0.81 9.16
CA ASP A 37 -18.43 -0.44 8.43
C ASP A 37 -17.32 -1.44 8.80
N ARG A 38 -16.06 -1.00 8.86
CA ARG A 38 -14.94 -1.84 9.30
C ARG A 38 -15.12 -2.33 10.75
N ASP A 39 -15.55 -1.46 11.66
CA ASP A 39 -15.81 -1.85 13.05
C ASP A 39 -16.95 -2.88 13.15
N ARG A 40 -17.98 -2.75 12.31
CA ARG A 40 -19.06 -3.72 12.20
C ARG A 40 -18.59 -5.05 11.62
N GLU A 41 -17.74 -5.03 10.59
CA GLU A 41 -17.10 -6.22 10.03
C GLU A 41 -16.30 -6.95 11.12
N ILE A 42 -15.48 -6.22 11.88
CA ILE A 42 -14.69 -6.77 12.99
C ILE A 42 -15.60 -7.34 14.10
N THR A 43 -16.65 -6.61 14.47
CA THR A 43 -17.60 -7.05 15.51
C THR A 43 -18.37 -8.30 15.07
N ALA A 44 -18.73 -8.39 13.79
CA ALA A 44 -19.44 -9.53 13.21
C ALA A 44 -18.50 -10.71 12.88
N PHE A 45 -17.19 -10.49 12.89
CA PHE A 45 -16.21 -11.52 12.57
C PHE A 45 -16.29 -12.67 13.57
N LYS A 46 -16.56 -13.87 13.05
CA LYS A 46 -16.51 -15.12 13.82
C LYS A 46 -15.25 -15.85 13.44
N SER A 47 -14.31 -15.95 14.38
CA SER A 47 -13.10 -16.76 14.20
C SER A 47 -13.49 -18.23 14.05
N VAL A 48 -13.01 -18.86 12.98
CA VAL A 48 -13.21 -20.29 12.70
C VAL A 48 -11.84 -20.95 12.63
N PRO A 49 -11.59 -22.04 13.38
CA PRO A 49 -10.34 -22.77 13.27
C PRO A 49 -10.22 -23.40 11.87
N PHE A 50 -9.01 -23.39 11.33
CA PHE A 50 -8.67 -24.10 10.11
C PHE A 50 -7.34 -24.84 10.31
N TRP A 51 -7.08 -25.81 9.46
CA TRP A 51 -5.90 -26.66 9.54
C TRP A 51 -5.10 -26.58 8.24
N ALA A 52 -3.82 -26.25 8.36
CA ALA A 52 -2.84 -26.27 7.28
C ALA A 52 -1.74 -27.29 7.62
N ILE A 53 -1.06 -27.81 6.60
CA ILE A 53 0.08 -28.71 6.78
C ILE A 53 1.23 -28.16 5.96
N ASP A 54 2.31 -27.78 6.64
CA ASP A 54 3.60 -27.49 6.05
C ASP A 54 4.44 -28.77 6.00
N VAL A 55 5.04 -29.02 4.84
CA VAL A 55 5.85 -30.22 4.57
C VAL A 55 7.25 -29.78 4.21
N SER A 56 8.23 -30.21 5.00
CA SER A 56 9.65 -30.02 4.68
C SER A 56 10.10 -31.09 3.70
N LEU A 57 10.59 -30.68 2.53
CA LEU A 57 11.07 -31.53 1.46
C LEU A 57 12.54 -31.22 1.14
N SER A 58 13.20 -32.14 0.44
CA SER A 58 14.55 -31.92 -0.08
C SER A 58 14.68 -32.57 -1.44
N ALA A 59 15.28 -31.85 -2.39
CA ALA A 59 15.62 -32.35 -3.71
C ALA A 59 17.10 -32.04 -3.98
N SER A 60 17.89 -33.05 -4.33
CA SER A 60 19.33 -32.89 -4.60
C SER A 60 20.10 -32.19 -3.45
N GLY A 61 19.69 -32.44 -2.20
CA GLY A 61 20.29 -31.84 -1.02
C GLY A 61 19.85 -30.38 -0.73
N GLN A 62 18.98 -29.80 -1.55
CA GLN A 62 18.41 -28.46 -1.31
C GLN A 62 17.07 -28.58 -0.58
N PRO A 63 16.95 -28.08 0.65
CA PRO A 63 15.69 -28.10 1.39
C PRO A 63 14.72 -27.02 0.89
N PHE A 64 13.43 -27.33 0.91
CA PHE A 64 12.35 -26.37 0.66
C PHE A 64 11.08 -26.80 1.39
N SER A 65 10.14 -25.88 1.57
CA SER A 65 8.81 -26.16 2.13
C SER A 65 7.76 -26.26 1.03
N ALA A 66 6.80 -27.15 1.22
CA ALA A 66 5.58 -27.22 0.44
C ALA A 66 4.38 -27.14 1.38
N GLN A 67 3.29 -26.53 0.92
CA GLN A 67 2.04 -26.47 1.66
C GLN A 67 1.05 -27.49 1.08
N TRP A 68 0.40 -28.26 1.95
CA TRP A 68 -0.68 -29.15 1.54
C TRP A 68 -1.88 -28.36 1.04
N VAL A 69 -2.41 -28.79 -0.11
CA VAL A 69 -3.68 -28.29 -0.67
C VAL A 69 -4.79 -29.24 -0.24
N PRO A 70 -5.77 -28.78 0.55
CA PRO A 70 -6.89 -29.64 0.98
C PRO A 70 -7.78 -30.07 -0.20
N PRO A 71 -8.44 -31.24 -0.11
CA PRO A 71 -9.39 -31.66 -1.12
C PRO A 71 -10.65 -30.77 -1.13
N ASP A 72 -11.34 -30.76 -2.27
CA ASP A 72 -12.60 -30.04 -2.43
C ASP A 72 -13.66 -30.54 -1.42
N GLY A 73 -14.51 -29.62 -0.96
CA GLY A 73 -15.62 -29.94 -0.04
C GLY A 73 -15.25 -29.93 1.45
N CYS A 74 -13.99 -29.68 1.80
CA CYS A 74 -13.59 -29.45 3.20
C CYS A 74 -12.98 -28.07 3.47
N THR A 75 -13.03 -27.15 2.50
CA THR A 75 -12.42 -25.82 2.60
C THR A 75 -13.44 -24.70 2.76
N ASP A 76 -12.98 -23.54 3.22
CA ASP A 76 -13.68 -22.27 3.02
C ASP A 76 -13.35 -21.64 1.65
N ASP A 77 -13.89 -20.44 1.41
CA ASP A 77 -13.67 -19.65 0.19
C ASP A 77 -12.21 -19.25 -0.04
N ALA A 78 -11.37 -19.33 0.99
CA ALA A 78 -9.93 -19.06 0.92
C ALA A 78 -9.11 -20.37 0.74
N GLY A 79 -9.76 -21.52 0.53
CA GLY A 79 -9.09 -22.81 0.34
C GLY A 79 -8.52 -23.42 1.63
N ARG A 80 -8.92 -22.92 2.81
CA ARG A 80 -8.41 -23.41 4.11
C ARG A 80 -9.24 -24.58 4.61
N CYS A 81 -8.62 -25.68 5.01
CA CYS A 81 -9.33 -26.86 5.50
C CYS A 81 -10.04 -26.56 6.84
N LEU A 82 -11.35 -26.78 6.90
CA LEU A 82 -12.18 -26.60 8.10
C LEU A 82 -12.44 -27.91 8.85
N GLN A 83 -11.85 -29.03 8.41
CA GLN A 83 -12.08 -30.35 8.99
C GLN A 83 -10.79 -30.96 9.53
N GLN A 84 -10.59 -30.86 10.85
CA GLN A 84 -9.43 -31.44 11.53
C GLN A 84 -9.14 -32.91 11.19
N PRO A 85 -10.14 -33.83 11.13
CA PRO A 85 -9.86 -35.22 10.84
C PRO A 85 -9.25 -35.44 9.46
N ILE A 86 -9.69 -34.67 8.46
CA ILE A 86 -9.14 -34.73 7.09
C ILE A 86 -7.67 -34.28 7.09
N ALA A 87 -7.36 -33.16 7.75
CA ALA A 87 -5.99 -32.69 7.87
C ALA A 87 -5.09 -33.68 8.63
N GLN A 88 -5.60 -34.32 9.69
CA GLN A 88 -4.86 -35.33 10.44
C GLN A 88 -4.58 -36.58 9.60
N GLN A 89 -5.57 -37.06 8.85
CA GLN A 89 -5.41 -38.18 7.94
C GLN A 89 -4.39 -37.85 6.83
N ALA A 90 -4.48 -36.67 6.22
CA ALA A 90 -3.53 -36.21 5.23
C ALA A 90 -2.10 -36.15 5.80
N ALA A 91 -1.93 -35.60 7.02
CA ALA A 91 -0.63 -35.55 7.68
C ALA A 91 -0.03 -36.94 7.92
N GLN A 92 -0.85 -37.92 8.31
CA GLN A 92 -0.41 -39.31 8.46
C GLN A 92 0.00 -39.94 7.12
N GLN A 93 -0.79 -39.73 6.07
CA GLN A 93 -0.49 -40.22 4.73
C GLN A 93 0.80 -39.62 4.17
N ILE A 94 1.01 -38.31 4.33
CA ILE A 94 2.22 -37.62 3.92
C ILE A 94 3.46 -38.19 4.63
N ARG A 95 3.39 -38.40 5.95
CA ARG A 95 4.49 -39.01 6.72
C ARG A 95 4.77 -40.45 6.29
N ALA A 96 3.71 -41.24 6.04
CA ALA A 96 3.84 -42.63 5.65
C ALA A 96 4.40 -42.80 4.22
N ALA A 97 4.11 -41.85 3.32
CA ALA A 97 4.60 -41.90 1.94
C ALA A 97 6.13 -41.80 1.85
N GLY A 98 6.77 -41.01 2.72
CA GLY A 98 8.23 -40.90 2.83
C GLY A 98 8.95 -40.24 1.64
N ALA A 99 8.24 -39.98 0.54
CA ALA A 99 8.73 -39.32 -0.66
C ALA A 99 7.61 -38.51 -1.33
N ALA A 100 7.98 -37.54 -2.15
CA ALA A 100 7.06 -36.73 -2.96
C ALA A 100 7.50 -36.76 -4.43
N GLN A 101 6.55 -36.68 -5.34
CA GLN A 101 6.79 -36.57 -6.77
C GLN A 101 6.41 -35.17 -7.26
N VAL A 102 7.30 -34.53 -8.01
CA VAL A 102 7.00 -33.25 -8.68
C VAL A 102 6.11 -33.55 -9.89
N LEU A 103 4.91 -32.95 -9.91
CA LEU A 103 3.94 -33.13 -11.01
C LEU A 103 4.13 -32.08 -12.11
N SER A 104 4.46 -30.85 -11.75
CA SER A 104 4.71 -29.75 -12.67
C SER A 104 5.72 -28.77 -12.08
N VAL A 105 6.45 -28.09 -12.97
CA VAL A 105 7.32 -26.97 -12.63
C VAL A 105 7.08 -25.89 -13.66
N GLU A 106 6.73 -24.70 -13.18
CA GLU A 106 6.62 -23.50 -14.01
C GLU A 106 7.62 -22.46 -13.51
N THR A 107 8.24 -21.74 -14.45
CA THR A 107 9.18 -20.66 -14.12
C THR A 107 8.80 -19.45 -14.94
N GLU A 108 8.30 -18.43 -14.24
CA GLU A 108 7.93 -17.16 -14.87
C GLU A 108 9.00 -16.10 -14.58
N ARG A 109 9.37 -15.35 -15.62
CA ARG A 109 10.21 -14.17 -15.46
C ARG A 109 9.34 -12.95 -15.18
N VAL A 110 9.19 -12.59 -13.90
CA VAL A 110 8.48 -11.38 -13.48
C VAL A 110 9.44 -10.18 -13.52
N ARG A 111 8.97 -9.05 -14.05
CA ARG A 111 9.70 -7.77 -14.03
C ARG A 111 8.90 -6.75 -13.23
N GLU A 112 9.42 -6.37 -12.08
CA GLU A 112 8.90 -5.27 -11.28
C GLU A 112 9.66 -3.98 -11.61
N GLY A 113 8.93 -2.93 -11.99
CA GLY A 113 9.51 -1.60 -12.21
C GLY A 113 9.63 -0.82 -10.91
N PRO A 114 10.42 0.27 -10.88
CA PRO A 114 10.45 1.14 -9.71
C PRO A 114 9.05 1.72 -9.41
N PRO A 115 8.78 2.09 -8.14
CA PRO A 115 7.59 2.83 -7.79
C PRO A 115 7.52 4.15 -8.58
N LEU A 116 6.31 4.70 -8.69
CA LEU A 116 6.15 6.06 -9.20
C LEU A 116 6.71 7.08 -8.20
N LEU A 117 6.78 8.33 -8.65
CA LEU A 117 7.14 9.44 -7.78
C LEU A 117 6.02 9.70 -6.78
N PHE A 118 6.34 10.48 -5.74
CA PHE A 118 5.35 10.86 -4.75
C PHE A 118 4.30 11.80 -5.33
N ASP A 119 3.04 11.44 -5.10
CA ASP A 119 1.94 12.40 -4.93
C ASP A 119 1.79 12.73 -3.43
N LEU A 120 0.86 13.62 -3.07
CA LEU A 120 0.68 14.00 -1.66
C LEU A 120 0.31 12.80 -0.77
N GLY A 121 -0.56 11.91 -1.26
CA GLY A 121 -1.06 10.77 -0.49
C GLY A 121 0.04 9.76 -0.19
N THR A 122 0.78 9.34 -1.22
CA THR A 122 1.91 8.42 -1.10
C THR A 122 3.06 9.02 -0.28
N LEU A 123 3.31 10.33 -0.39
CA LEU A 123 4.27 11.03 0.47
C LEU A 123 3.84 10.93 1.95
N GLN A 124 2.58 11.25 2.25
CA GLN A 124 2.03 11.18 3.61
C GLN A 124 2.05 9.76 4.17
N GLU A 125 1.71 8.75 3.36
CA GLU A 125 1.79 7.33 3.75
C GLU A 125 3.22 6.91 4.11
N VAL A 126 4.21 7.28 3.29
CA VAL A 126 5.61 6.94 3.55
C VAL A 126 6.16 7.69 4.75
N CYS A 127 5.87 8.99 4.89
CA CYS A 127 6.23 9.78 6.06
C CYS A 127 5.63 9.21 7.34
N SER A 128 4.36 8.79 7.32
CA SER A 128 3.73 8.15 8.47
C SER A 128 4.42 6.84 8.83
N LYS A 129 4.66 5.96 7.84
CA LYS A 129 5.29 4.65 8.06
C LYS A 129 6.74 4.73 8.51
N GLN A 130 7.53 5.64 7.95
CA GLN A 130 8.98 5.70 8.17
C GLN A 130 9.38 6.70 9.25
N LEU A 131 8.64 7.80 9.40
CA LEU A 131 9.00 8.93 10.24
C LEU A 131 7.98 9.19 11.36
N GLY A 132 6.82 8.52 11.35
CA GLY A 132 5.79 8.69 12.37
C GLY A 132 5.03 10.02 12.28
N LEU A 133 5.19 10.77 11.18
CA LEU A 133 4.51 12.05 10.97
C LEU A 133 3.03 11.83 10.68
N ASP A 134 2.18 12.72 11.21
CA ASP A 134 0.78 12.73 10.80
C ASP A 134 0.60 13.39 9.42
N VAL A 135 -0.61 13.23 8.86
CA VAL A 135 -0.98 13.73 7.53
C VAL A 135 -0.81 15.25 7.41
N GLN A 136 -1.14 15.98 8.47
CA GLN A 136 -1.09 17.44 8.48
C GLN A 136 0.34 17.94 8.61
N GLU A 137 1.12 17.36 9.52
CA GLU A 137 2.53 17.66 9.73
C GLU A 137 3.35 17.42 8.45
N ALA A 138 3.16 16.28 7.79
CA ALA A 138 3.83 15.98 6.52
C ALA A 138 3.49 17.01 5.43
N LEU A 139 2.23 17.45 5.36
CA LEU A 139 1.78 18.46 4.39
C LEU A 139 2.32 19.86 4.72
N GLU A 140 2.46 20.21 6.00
CA GLU A 140 3.05 21.49 6.43
C GLU A 140 4.54 21.55 6.09
N ILE A 141 5.27 20.46 6.34
CA ILE A 141 6.69 20.35 5.97
C ILE A 141 6.85 20.42 4.45
N ALA A 142 6.05 19.67 3.69
CA ALA A 142 6.11 19.69 2.23
C ALA A 142 5.78 21.09 1.66
N GLN A 143 4.83 21.81 2.27
CA GLN A 143 4.55 23.22 1.94
C GLN A 143 5.73 24.13 2.26
N ALA A 144 6.37 23.98 3.42
CA ALA A 144 7.55 24.78 3.75
C ALA A 144 8.71 24.52 2.76
N LEU A 145 8.93 23.27 2.36
CA LEU A 145 9.92 22.91 1.36
C LEU A 145 9.64 23.56 0.00
N TYR A 146 8.38 23.64 -0.42
CA TYR A 146 7.98 24.27 -1.68
C TYR A 146 7.96 25.82 -1.62
N GLU A 147 7.35 26.41 -0.60
CA GLU A 147 7.08 27.85 -0.54
C GLU A 147 8.26 28.64 0.01
N THR A 148 8.85 28.17 1.10
CA THR A 148 9.92 28.85 1.83
C THR A 148 11.28 28.48 1.27
N HIS A 149 11.54 27.18 1.13
CA HIS A 149 12.89 26.69 0.80
C HIS A 149 13.13 26.48 -0.69
N LYS A 150 12.07 26.45 -1.51
CA LYS A 150 12.16 26.16 -2.95
C LYS A 150 12.99 24.91 -3.22
N ALA A 151 12.77 23.87 -2.41
CA ALA A 151 13.52 22.62 -2.42
C ALA A 151 12.77 21.48 -3.10
N THR A 152 11.45 21.62 -3.27
CA THR A 152 10.60 20.65 -3.96
C THR A 152 9.60 21.36 -4.86
N THR A 153 8.99 20.60 -5.77
CA THR A 153 7.85 21.05 -6.59
C THR A 153 6.54 21.04 -5.79
N TYR A 154 5.45 21.46 -6.43
CA TYR A 154 4.16 21.70 -5.77
C TYR A 154 3.64 20.46 -5.00
N PRO A 155 3.47 20.55 -3.67
CA PRO A 155 3.30 19.37 -2.82
C PRO A 155 1.86 18.86 -2.74
N ARG A 156 0.87 19.60 -3.27
CA ARG A 156 -0.54 19.17 -3.30
C ARG A 156 -0.90 18.54 -4.65
N SER A 157 0.03 17.77 -5.20
CA SER A 157 -0.16 17.01 -6.44
C SER A 157 -0.84 15.66 -6.15
N ASP A 158 -1.66 15.20 -7.11
CA ASP A 158 -2.31 13.89 -7.12
C ASP A 158 -1.74 12.95 -8.20
N SER A 159 -0.60 13.33 -8.81
CA SER A 159 0.03 12.56 -9.89
C SER A 159 1.45 12.14 -9.51
N GLY A 160 1.78 10.87 -9.73
CA GLY A 160 3.15 10.34 -9.62
C GLY A 160 3.96 10.36 -10.93
N TYR A 161 3.50 11.09 -11.96
CA TYR A 161 4.12 11.19 -13.28
C TYR A 161 4.78 12.55 -13.51
N LEU A 162 5.75 12.61 -14.42
CA LEU A 162 6.40 13.84 -14.90
C LEU A 162 6.11 14.06 -16.39
N PRO A 163 6.01 15.33 -16.82
CA PRO A 163 6.07 15.68 -18.23
C PRO A 163 7.38 15.22 -18.87
N GLU A 164 7.33 14.70 -20.09
CA GLU A 164 8.50 14.23 -20.80
C GLU A 164 9.50 15.36 -21.13
N SER A 165 8.99 16.59 -21.22
CA SER A 165 9.79 17.80 -21.44
C SER A 165 10.76 18.10 -20.29
N MET A 166 10.42 17.73 -19.06
CA MET A 166 11.25 17.93 -17.87
C MET A 166 12.44 16.96 -17.81
N PHE A 167 12.51 15.96 -18.70
CA PHE A 167 13.61 14.99 -18.69
C PHE A 167 14.99 15.66 -18.86
N ALA A 168 15.06 16.78 -19.59
CA ALA A 168 16.28 17.54 -19.77
C ALA A 168 16.85 18.14 -18.47
N GLU A 169 16.03 18.25 -17.42
CA GLU A 169 16.39 18.85 -16.13
C GLU A 169 17.03 17.86 -15.15
N VAL A 170 16.99 16.55 -15.44
CA VAL A 170 17.52 15.49 -14.56
C VAL A 170 18.95 15.77 -14.08
N PRO A 171 19.92 16.17 -14.94
CA PRO A 171 21.28 16.47 -14.47
C PRO A 171 21.29 17.61 -13.44
N THR A 172 20.53 18.67 -13.69
CA THR A 172 20.45 19.85 -12.80
C THR A 172 19.86 19.46 -11.45
N VAL A 173 18.75 18.72 -11.42
CA VAL A 173 18.09 18.28 -10.18
C VAL A 173 19.00 17.37 -9.36
N LEU A 174 19.66 16.40 -9.98
CA LEU A 174 20.59 15.50 -9.28
C LEU A 174 21.81 16.25 -8.74
N ASP A 175 22.34 17.23 -9.48
CA ASP A 175 23.47 18.02 -9.03
C ASP A 175 23.06 18.99 -7.89
N SER A 176 21.83 19.53 -7.89
CA SER A 176 21.26 20.29 -6.77
C SER A 176 21.13 19.42 -5.52
N LEU A 177 20.61 18.20 -5.65
CA LEU A 177 20.51 17.24 -4.55
C LEU A 177 21.88 16.93 -3.93
N LEU A 178 22.89 16.67 -4.75
CA LEU A 178 24.23 16.35 -4.26
C LEU A 178 24.90 17.56 -3.56
N LYS A 179 24.58 18.79 -3.97
CA LYS A 179 25.03 20.00 -3.27
C LYS A 179 24.38 20.15 -1.90
N THR A 180 23.08 19.87 -1.82
CA THR A 180 22.30 19.95 -0.57
C THR A 180 22.67 18.84 0.40
N ASP A 181 22.85 17.61 -0.10
CA ASP A 181 23.24 16.45 0.68
C ASP A 181 24.42 15.69 0.04
N PRO A 182 25.67 16.05 0.41
CA PRO A 182 26.87 15.36 -0.06
C PRO A 182 26.94 13.88 0.31
N SER A 183 26.14 13.40 1.28
CA SER A 183 26.11 11.99 1.66
C SER A 183 25.58 11.09 0.54
N LEU A 184 24.87 11.67 -0.44
CA LEU A 184 24.36 10.97 -1.62
C LEU A 184 25.44 10.64 -2.67
N ARG A 185 26.68 11.13 -2.52
CA ARG A 185 27.75 10.91 -3.50
C ARG A 185 27.96 9.43 -3.89
N PRO A 186 27.96 8.45 -2.97
CA PRO A 186 28.16 7.04 -3.33
C PRO A 186 27.08 6.46 -4.24
N ILE A 187 25.83 6.94 -4.12
CA ILE A 187 24.72 6.47 -4.96
C ILE A 187 24.66 7.22 -6.28
N MET A 188 25.02 8.51 -6.32
CA MET A 188 24.98 9.32 -7.55
C MET A 188 25.84 8.77 -8.69
N GLY A 189 26.97 8.12 -8.37
CA GLY A 189 27.83 7.47 -9.36
C GLY A 189 27.28 6.18 -9.96
N GLN A 190 26.21 5.63 -9.39
CA GLN A 190 25.58 4.36 -9.83
C GLN A 190 24.33 4.60 -10.68
N LEU A 191 23.84 5.85 -10.75
CA LEU A 191 22.61 6.19 -11.47
C LEU A 191 22.86 6.30 -12.97
N ASP A 192 22.05 5.63 -13.77
CA ASP A 192 21.93 5.92 -15.20
C ASP A 192 21.01 7.14 -15.41
N ARG A 193 21.63 8.31 -15.61
CA ARG A 193 20.91 9.58 -15.85
C ARG A 193 20.10 9.60 -17.15
N SER A 194 20.31 8.64 -18.05
CA SER A 194 19.57 8.51 -19.30
C SER A 194 18.33 7.59 -19.19
N GLN A 195 18.17 6.92 -18.04
CA GLN A 195 17.09 5.98 -17.84
C GLN A 195 15.71 6.68 -17.84
N ARG A 196 14.83 6.24 -18.74
CA ARG A 196 13.43 6.63 -18.77
C ARG A 196 12.57 5.55 -18.14
N SER A 197 12.11 5.79 -16.91
CA SER A 197 11.12 4.95 -16.26
C SER A 197 9.71 5.28 -16.78
N ARG A 198 8.71 4.49 -16.36
CA ARG A 198 7.29 4.76 -16.66
C ARG A 198 6.75 6.07 -16.08
N ALA A 199 7.51 6.76 -15.22
CA ALA A 199 7.09 8.02 -14.61
C ALA A 199 7.05 9.18 -15.63
N TRP A 200 7.85 9.13 -16.71
CA TRP A 200 7.81 10.12 -17.79
C TRP A 200 6.64 9.83 -18.73
N ASN A 201 5.54 10.57 -18.60
CA ASN A 201 4.32 10.32 -19.38
C ASN A 201 3.39 11.54 -19.39
N ASP A 202 3.41 12.30 -20.49
CA ASP A 202 2.57 13.50 -20.65
C ASP A 202 1.06 13.19 -20.52
N GLY A 203 0.62 12.02 -21.01
CA GLY A 203 -0.78 11.62 -20.99
C GLY A 203 -1.32 11.24 -19.60
N LYS A 204 -0.46 11.15 -18.59
CA LYS A 204 -0.83 10.81 -17.20
C LYS A 204 -0.54 11.90 -16.19
N VAL A 205 -0.03 13.05 -16.64
CA VAL A 205 0.06 14.25 -15.83
C VAL A 205 -1.33 14.88 -15.73
N THR A 206 -1.73 15.30 -14.54
CA THR A 206 -3.02 15.97 -14.28
C THR A 206 -2.81 17.49 -14.36
N ALA A 207 -3.37 18.26 -13.40
CA ALA A 207 -3.04 19.67 -13.25
C ALA A 207 -1.60 19.89 -12.75
N HIS A 208 -1.05 18.89 -12.05
CA HIS A 208 0.29 18.92 -11.48
C HIS A 208 1.00 17.59 -11.76
N HIS A 209 2.31 17.57 -11.53
CA HIS A 209 3.17 16.40 -11.73
C HIS A 209 3.72 15.90 -10.38
N GLY A 210 4.48 14.80 -10.37
CA GLY A 210 5.08 14.22 -9.17
C GLY A 210 5.90 15.22 -8.35
N ILE A 211 5.86 15.08 -7.04
CA ILE A 211 6.65 15.87 -6.09
C ILE A 211 8.11 15.43 -6.22
N ILE A 212 8.95 16.33 -6.71
CA ILE A 212 10.38 16.09 -6.93
C ILE A 212 11.21 17.23 -6.33
N PRO A 213 12.51 17.00 -6.08
CA PRO A 213 13.44 18.06 -5.72
C PRO A 213 13.64 19.08 -6.86
N THR A 214 14.09 20.29 -6.52
CA THR A 214 14.42 21.38 -7.46
C THR A 214 15.86 21.88 -7.29
#